data_AF-A0A5D4QPG6-F1
#
_entry.id   AF-A0A5D4QPG6-F1
#
_cell.length_a   1.000
_cell.length_b   1.000
_cell.length_c   1.000
_cell.angle_alpha   90.00
_cell.angle_beta   90.00
_cell.angle_gamma   90.00
#
_symmetry.space_group_name_H-M   'P 1'
#
loop_
_entity.id
_entity.type
_entity.pdbx_description
1 polymer ?
#
loop_
_entity_poly.entity_id
_entity_poly.type
_entity_poly.pdbx_seq_one_letter_code
_entity_poly.pdbx_strand_id
1 'polypeptide(L)'
;MLDYKKLPDHIKKVAKEYDPSSNRIDCLPSKFHYNGQKYYAISYYPTLQDLYIREDGSVPPYEEVNRATLIVHVYQTAGSTIVTTGAEWALSPSAKLYRRWEKVLTSLKNKLQATAPPEMMESINRCLDSAKRLREDQAIIFNSVEKGTDLLVEANDTEIVTEETQRQVRACVVEMVRAAVRKNDEQLKTERDRKEILAYLHTVFFKKPFSFWIISGS
;
A
#
# COMPACT_ATOMS: atom_id res chain seq x y z
N MET A 1 2.32 8.50 -22.71
CA MET A 1 2.51 7.09 -22.29
C MET A 1 2.91 6.23 -23.48
N LEU A 2 4.15 5.75 -23.45
CA LEU A 2 4.69 4.82 -24.42
C LEU A 2 3.99 3.46 -24.32
N ASP A 3 3.86 2.83 -25.49
CA ASP A 3 3.38 1.47 -25.69
C ASP A 3 4.30 0.91 -26.78
N TYR A 4 4.69 -0.36 -26.68
CA TYR A 4 5.53 -1.03 -27.66
C TYR A 4 5.04 -0.80 -29.10
N LYS A 5 3.72 -0.80 -29.31
CA LYS A 5 3.10 -0.54 -30.64
C LYS A 5 3.39 0.85 -31.18
N LYS A 6 3.56 1.84 -30.30
CA LYS A 6 3.79 3.26 -30.62
C LYS A 6 5.28 3.62 -30.69
N LEU A 7 6.17 2.68 -30.39
CA LEU A 7 7.62 2.93 -30.48
C LEU A 7 8.04 3.19 -31.95
N PRO A 8 9.12 3.98 -32.15
CA PRO A 8 9.70 4.17 -33.48
C PRO A 8 10.09 2.84 -34.14
N ASP A 9 9.98 2.76 -35.47
CA ASP A 9 10.23 1.52 -36.21
C ASP A 9 11.65 0.99 -36.07
N HIS A 10 12.65 1.87 -35.99
CA HIS A 10 14.04 1.46 -35.78
C HIS A 10 14.23 0.80 -34.40
N ILE A 11 13.58 1.30 -33.35
CA ILE A 11 13.62 0.70 -32.01
C ILE A 11 12.94 -0.68 -32.00
N LYS A 12 11.75 -0.79 -32.63
CA LYS A 12 11.04 -2.08 -32.73
C LYS A 12 11.83 -3.11 -33.51
N LYS A 13 12.54 -2.69 -34.57
CA LYS A 13 13.39 -3.57 -35.36
C LYS A 13 14.52 -4.15 -34.49
N VAL A 14 15.26 -3.29 -33.78
CA VAL A 14 16.33 -3.70 -32.85
C VAL A 14 15.78 -4.63 -31.77
N ALA A 15 14.65 -4.29 -31.14
CA ALA A 15 14.04 -5.14 -30.11
C ALA A 15 13.70 -6.56 -30.61
N LYS A 16 13.23 -6.71 -31.86
CA LYS A 16 12.91 -8.03 -32.43
C LYS A 16 14.14 -8.86 -32.78
N GLU A 17 15.28 -8.22 -33.08
CA GLU A 17 16.52 -8.92 -33.43
C GLU A 17 17.14 -9.64 -32.22
N TYR A 18 16.94 -9.11 -31.00
CA TYR A 18 17.54 -9.66 -29.78
C TYR A 18 16.80 -10.87 -29.20
N ASP A 19 15.47 -10.93 -29.33
CA ASP A 19 14.69 -12.12 -28.95
C ASP A 19 13.54 -12.37 -29.93
N PRO A 20 13.84 -12.99 -31.08
CA PRO A 20 12.82 -13.35 -32.06
C PRO A 20 11.87 -14.45 -31.57
N SER A 21 12.23 -15.14 -30.47
CA SER A 21 11.45 -16.23 -29.89
C SER A 21 10.45 -15.76 -28.83
N SER A 22 10.55 -14.49 -28.41
CA SER A 22 9.66 -13.93 -27.41
C SER A 22 8.20 -13.97 -27.85
N ASN A 23 7.35 -14.56 -27.01
CA ASN A 23 5.91 -14.63 -27.26
C ASN A 23 5.25 -13.25 -27.09
N ARG A 24 5.84 -12.39 -26.27
CA ARG A 24 5.39 -11.03 -26.03
C ARG A 24 6.57 -10.13 -25.71
N ILE A 25 6.61 -8.99 -26.40
CA ILE A 25 7.51 -7.88 -26.14
C ILE A 25 6.67 -6.74 -25.57
N ASP A 26 7.13 -6.15 -24.48
CA ASP A 26 6.52 -4.98 -23.86
C ASP A 26 7.59 -3.89 -23.65
N CYS A 27 7.18 -2.70 -23.25
CA CYS A 27 8.12 -1.65 -22.88
C CYS A 27 7.67 -0.90 -21.63
N LEU A 28 8.65 -0.31 -20.95
CA LEU A 28 8.35 0.69 -19.93
C LEU A 28 7.52 1.82 -20.58
N PRO A 29 6.44 2.31 -19.94
CA PRO A 29 5.59 3.35 -20.52
C PRO A 29 6.23 4.74 -20.61
N SER A 30 7.52 4.84 -20.27
CA SER A 30 8.35 6.04 -20.25
C SER A 30 9.78 5.67 -20.64
N LYS A 31 10.55 6.62 -21.18
CA LYS A 31 12.00 6.47 -21.35
C LYS A 31 12.68 6.58 -20.00
N PHE A 32 13.71 5.78 -19.79
CA PHE A 32 14.56 5.91 -18.61
C PHE A 32 15.73 6.86 -18.90
N HIS A 33 15.87 7.92 -18.10
CA HIS A 33 16.94 8.90 -18.21
C HIS A 33 17.99 8.67 -17.11
N TYR A 34 19.21 8.33 -17.53
CA TYR A 34 20.31 8.01 -16.64
C TYR A 34 21.64 8.43 -17.25
N ASN A 35 22.52 9.06 -16.46
CA ASN A 35 23.82 9.57 -16.90
C ASN A 35 23.79 10.41 -18.19
N GLY A 36 22.75 11.24 -18.35
CA GLY A 36 22.58 12.11 -19.52
C GLY A 36 22.08 11.38 -20.78
N GLN A 37 21.86 10.07 -20.70
CA GLN A 37 21.36 9.26 -21.80
C GLN A 37 19.92 8.80 -21.54
N LYS A 38 19.10 8.80 -22.59
CA LYS A 38 17.74 8.26 -22.56
C LYS A 38 17.72 6.88 -23.21
N TYR A 39 17.03 5.96 -22.55
CA TYR A 39 16.87 4.58 -22.98
C TYR A 39 15.39 4.20 -23.07
N TYR A 40 15.04 3.49 -24.12
CA TYR A 40 13.85 2.64 -24.15
C TYR A 40 14.18 1.35 -23.39
N ALA A 41 13.38 1.02 -22.37
CA ALA A 41 13.49 -0.24 -21.65
C ALA A 41 12.43 -1.20 -22.18
N ILE A 42 12.88 -2.29 -22.80
CA ILE A 42 12.07 -3.30 -23.48
C ILE A 42 12.10 -4.58 -22.65
N SER A 43 10.94 -5.14 -22.32
CA SER A 43 10.83 -6.36 -21.51
C SER A 43 10.32 -7.53 -22.36
N TYR A 44 10.99 -8.67 -22.26
CA TYR A 44 10.61 -9.90 -22.97
C TYR A 44 9.90 -10.89 -22.05
N TYR A 45 8.79 -11.45 -22.50
CA TYR A 45 8.05 -12.47 -21.77
C TYR A 45 8.10 -13.83 -22.48
N PRO A 46 8.28 -14.94 -21.73
CA PRO A 46 8.26 -15.05 -20.26
C PRO A 46 9.63 -14.91 -19.57
N THR A 47 10.71 -14.62 -20.30
CA THR A 47 12.08 -14.62 -19.74
C THR A 47 12.32 -13.53 -18.70
N LEU A 48 11.51 -12.46 -18.71
CA LEU A 48 11.64 -11.28 -17.86
C LEU A 48 13.01 -10.60 -17.97
N GLN A 49 13.65 -10.75 -19.13
CA GLN A 49 14.88 -10.03 -19.45
C GLN A 49 14.52 -8.66 -20.03
N ASP A 50 15.32 -7.66 -19.65
CA ASP A 50 15.17 -6.29 -20.15
C ASP A 50 16.31 -5.92 -21.11
N LEU A 51 15.96 -5.35 -22.25
CA LEU A 51 16.87 -4.73 -23.20
C LEU A 51 16.75 -3.21 -23.15
N TYR A 52 17.89 -2.54 -23.14
CA TYR A 52 18.00 -1.09 -23.17
C TYR A 52 18.41 -0.65 -24.57
N ILE A 53 17.68 0.30 -25.17
CA ILE A 53 17.97 0.82 -26.50
C ILE A 53 18.05 2.34 -26.41
N ARG A 54 19.14 2.95 -26.89
CA ARG A 54 19.27 4.41 -26.96
C ARG A 54 18.34 5.00 -28.03
N GLU A 55 18.14 6.31 -28.03
CA GLU A 55 17.22 6.97 -28.97
C GLU A 55 17.61 6.79 -30.45
N ASP A 56 18.91 6.64 -30.72
CA ASP A 56 19.46 6.37 -32.05
C ASP A 56 19.31 4.90 -32.49
N GLY A 57 18.80 4.02 -31.63
CA GLY A 57 18.68 2.59 -31.87
C GLY A 57 19.90 1.77 -31.48
N SER A 58 20.98 2.39 -30.99
CA SER A 58 22.13 1.64 -30.51
C SER A 58 21.81 0.92 -29.19
N VAL A 59 22.37 -0.28 -29.03
CA VAL A 59 22.29 -1.05 -27.79
C VAL A 59 23.59 -0.83 -27.01
N PRO A 60 23.53 -0.27 -25.80
CA PRO A 60 24.71 -0.08 -24.96
C PRO A 60 25.25 -1.42 -24.43
N PRO A 61 26.55 -1.50 -24.08
CA PRO A 61 27.10 -2.66 -23.39
C PRO A 61 26.49 -2.80 -21.99
N TYR A 62 26.47 -4.03 -21.46
CA TYR A 62 25.84 -4.33 -20.18
C TYR A 62 26.43 -3.52 -19.02
N GLU A 63 27.74 -3.28 -19.02
CA GLU A 63 28.45 -2.52 -17.97
C GLU A 63 27.94 -1.08 -17.85
N GLU A 64 27.44 -0.49 -18.94
CA GLU A 64 26.86 0.85 -18.94
C GLU A 64 25.44 0.86 -18.33
N VAL A 65 24.66 -0.19 -18.58
CA VAL A 65 23.24 -0.24 -18.19
C VAL A 65 22.95 -1.08 -16.96
N ASN A 66 23.92 -1.79 -16.36
CA ASN A 66 23.68 -2.65 -15.20
C ASN A 66 22.95 -1.94 -14.04
N ARG A 67 23.31 -0.68 -13.78
CA ARG A 67 22.68 0.14 -12.75
C ARG A 67 21.32 0.67 -13.20
N ALA A 68 21.19 1.03 -14.48
CA ALA A 68 19.90 1.39 -15.07
C ALA A 68 18.88 0.24 -14.95
N THR A 69 19.32 -1.00 -15.20
CA THR A 69 18.53 -2.23 -15.02
C THR A 69 17.99 -2.34 -13.60
N LEU A 70 18.87 -2.21 -12.60
CA LEU A 70 18.45 -2.27 -11.20
C LEU A 70 17.44 -1.16 -10.84
N ILE A 71 17.66 0.07 -11.31
CA ILE A 71 16.78 1.20 -11.00
C ILE A 71 15.41 1.00 -11.64
N VAL A 72 15.34 0.64 -12.92
CA VAL A 72 14.07 0.41 -13.61
C VAL A 72 13.31 -0.74 -12.98
N HIS A 73 13.98 -1.85 -12.66
CA HIS A 73 13.34 -2.99 -12.01
C HIS A 73 12.72 -2.61 -10.66
N VAL A 74 13.46 -1.86 -9.84
CA VAL A 74 12.94 -1.37 -8.54
C VAL A 74 11.80 -0.37 -8.74
N TYR A 75 11.88 0.51 -9.74
CA TYR A 75 10.80 1.44 -10.09
C TYR A 75 9.53 0.69 -10.50
N GLN A 76 9.63 -0.27 -11.41
CA GLN A 76 8.48 -1.09 -11.86
C GLN A 76 7.87 -1.87 -10.70
N THR A 77 8.70 -2.49 -9.87
CA THR A 77 8.24 -3.24 -8.69
C THR A 77 7.53 -2.32 -7.69
N ALA A 78 8.11 -1.15 -7.40
CA ALA A 78 7.52 -0.18 -6.50
C ALA A 78 6.21 0.39 -7.06
N GLY A 79 6.16 0.73 -8.34
CA GLY A 79 4.96 1.20 -9.01
C GLY A 79 3.85 0.15 -9.01
N SER A 80 4.19 -1.10 -9.34
CA SER A 80 3.25 -2.23 -9.24
C SER A 80 2.71 -2.41 -7.83
N THR A 81 3.58 -2.30 -6.81
CA THR A 81 3.18 -2.39 -5.40
C THR A 81 2.21 -1.28 -4.99
N ILE A 82 2.42 -0.04 -5.44
CA ILE A 82 1.49 1.08 -5.20
C ILE A 82 0.13 0.80 -5.83
N VAL A 83 0.10 0.43 -7.12
CA VAL A 83 -1.14 0.26 -7.89
C VAL A 83 -1.94 -0.97 -7.46
N THR A 84 -1.27 -2.03 -6.97
CA THR A 84 -1.93 -3.27 -6.55
C THR A 84 -2.21 -3.27 -5.06
N THR A 85 -1.21 -3.65 -4.25
CA THR A 85 -1.32 -3.77 -2.79
C THR A 85 -1.66 -2.43 -2.12
N GLY A 86 -1.04 -1.34 -2.56
CA GLY A 86 -1.28 -0.01 -2.01
C GLY A 86 -2.72 0.45 -2.23
N ALA A 87 -3.23 0.32 -3.45
CA ALA A 87 -4.61 0.67 -3.78
C ALA A 87 -5.61 -0.13 -2.93
N GLU A 88 -5.39 -1.44 -2.75
CA GLU A 88 -6.23 -2.28 -1.90
C GLU A 88 -6.24 -1.77 -0.44
N TRP A 89 -5.07 -1.48 0.12
CA TRP A 89 -4.96 -1.00 1.50
C TRP A 89 -5.55 0.39 1.70
N ALA A 90 -5.35 1.30 0.75
CA ALA A 90 -5.86 2.66 0.78
C ALA A 90 -7.39 2.70 0.69
N LEU A 91 -7.98 1.88 -0.18
CA LEU A 91 -9.43 1.77 -0.38
C LEU A 91 -10.13 0.91 0.68
N SER A 92 -9.37 0.25 1.55
CA SER A 92 -9.95 -0.60 2.60
C SER A 92 -10.92 0.20 3.50
N PRO A 93 -12.01 -0.41 3.97
CA PRO A 93 -12.98 0.25 4.86
C PRO A 93 -12.41 0.58 6.26
N SER A 94 -11.13 0.27 6.50
CA SER A 94 -10.40 0.44 7.77
C SER A 94 -10.58 1.83 8.37
N ALA A 95 -10.47 2.90 7.58
CA ALA A 95 -10.64 4.27 8.10
C ALA A 95 -12.04 4.50 8.71
N LYS A 96 -13.09 3.98 8.06
CA LYS A 96 -14.47 4.05 8.55
C LYS A 96 -14.65 3.19 9.80
N LEU A 97 -14.02 2.00 9.82
CA LEU A 97 -14.07 1.08 10.96
C LEU A 97 -13.40 1.69 12.20
N TYR A 98 -12.21 2.26 12.09
CA TYR A 98 -11.52 2.87 13.23
C TYR A 98 -12.27 4.11 13.76
N ARG A 99 -12.85 4.94 12.89
CA ARG A 99 -13.74 6.05 13.32
C ARG A 99 -14.98 5.56 14.06
N ARG A 100 -15.60 4.46 13.60
CA ARG A 100 -16.74 3.86 14.30
C ARG A 100 -16.30 3.30 15.65
N TRP A 101 -15.17 2.61 15.70
CA TRP A 101 -14.63 2.04 16.93
C TRP A 101 -14.31 3.12 17.96
N GLU A 102 -13.67 4.23 17.56
CA GLU A 102 -13.42 5.41 18.39
C GLU A 102 -14.73 5.97 18.99
N LYS A 103 -15.79 6.10 18.19
CA LYS A 103 -17.12 6.55 18.66
C LYS A 103 -17.73 5.58 19.67
N VAL A 104 -17.65 4.27 19.40
CA VAL A 104 -18.18 3.23 20.29
C VAL A 104 -17.46 3.27 21.63
N LEU A 105 -16.13 3.27 21.62
CA LEU A 105 -15.32 3.35 22.84
C LEU A 105 -15.55 4.64 23.63
N THR A 106 -15.75 5.77 22.95
CA THR A 106 -16.06 7.04 23.60
C THR A 106 -17.42 6.97 24.29
N SER A 107 -18.42 6.39 23.63
CA SER A 107 -19.75 6.18 24.23
C SER A 107 -19.68 5.24 25.43
N LEU A 108 -18.91 4.15 25.32
CA LEU A 108 -18.67 3.21 26.42
C LEU A 108 -18.00 3.90 27.60
N LYS A 109 -16.93 4.67 27.36
CA LYS A 109 -16.23 5.46 28.36
C LYS A 109 -17.21 6.33 29.14
N ASN A 110 -18.04 7.11 28.45
CA ASN A 110 -18.99 8.03 29.09
C ASN A 110 -20.06 7.30 29.91
N LYS A 111 -20.54 6.13 29.46
CA LYS A 111 -21.56 5.34 30.18
C LYS A 111 -21.00 4.64 31.42
N LEU A 112 -19.73 4.26 31.39
CA LEU A 112 -19.10 3.44 32.41
C LEU A 112 -18.24 4.26 33.38
N GLN A 113 -18.00 5.54 33.12
CA GLN A 113 -17.09 6.39 33.89
C GLN A 113 -17.36 6.42 35.40
N ALA A 114 -18.63 6.31 35.82
CA ALA A 114 -19.02 6.35 37.22
C ALA A 114 -19.11 4.97 37.89
N THR A 115 -19.13 3.88 37.11
CA THR A 115 -19.50 2.54 37.60
C THR A 115 -18.46 1.48 37.33
N ALA A 116 -17.58 1.68 36.34
CA ALA A 116 -16.54 0.72 36.02
C ALA A 116 -15.31 0.86 36.94
N PRO A 117 -14.62 -0.26 37.24
CA PRO A 117 -13.35 -0.23 37.94
C PRO A 117 -12.29 0.64 37.20
N PRO A 118 -11.34 1.25 37.93
CA PRO A 118 -10.28 2.06 37.32
C PRO A 118 -9.52 1.33 36.21
N GLU A 119 -9.16 0.06 36.41
CA GLU A 119 -8.46 -0.77 35.43
C GLU A 119 -9.23 -0.90 34.11
N MET A 120 -10.57 -1.04 34.18
CA MET A 120 -11.42 -1.11 32.99
C MET A 120 -11.42 0.22 32.23
N MET A 121 -11.44 1.34 32.95
CA MET A 121 -11.37 2.67 32.35
C MET A 121 -10.02 2.91 31.67
N GLU A 122 -8.93 2.38 32.24
CA GLU A 122 -7.62 2.40 31.59
C GLU A 122 -7.59 1.57 30.30
N SER A 123 -8.13 0.35 30.31
CA SER A 123 -8.22 -0.49 29.10
C SER A 123 -9.04 0.20 27.99
N ILE A 124 -10.13 0.89 28.35
CA ILE A 124 -10.93 1.70 27.41
C ILE A 124 -10.11 2.87 26.85
N ASN A 125 -9.34 3.57 27.69
CA ASN A 125 -8.49 4.68 27.24
C ASN A 125 -7.37 4.21 26.30
N ARG A 126 -6.70 3.09 26.61
CA ARG A 126 -5.69 2.48 25.73
C ARG A 126 -6.30 2.11 24.36
N CYS A 127 -7.47 1.49 24.35
CA CYS A 127 -8.19 1.19 23.11
C CYS A 127 -8.58 2.46 22.33
N LEU A 128 -8.92 3.57 23.00
CA LEU A 128 -9.26 4.84 22.35
C LEU A 128 -8.05 5.45 21.66
N ASP A 129 -6.90 5.50 22.33
CA ASP A 129 -5.67 6.03 21.76
C ASP A 129 -5.18 5.15 20.60
N SER A 130 -5.34 3.83 20.73
CA SER A 130 -5.10 2.87 19.66
C SER A 130 -5.95 3.15 18.42
N ALA A 131 -7.26 3.38 18.58
CA ALA A 131 -8.16 3.71 17.48
C ALA A 131 -7.75 4.99 16.73
N LYS A 132 -7.21 5.99 17.45
CA LYS A 132 -6.68 7.22 16.84
C LYS A 132 -5.41 6.96 16.03
N ARG A 133 -4.45 6.22 16.59
CA ARG A 133 -3.20 5.85 15.90
C ARG A 133 -3.46 5.03 14.64
N LEU A 134 -4.37 4.06 14.72
CA LEU A 134 -4.76 3.26 13.56
C LEU A 134 -5.37 4.10 12.44
N ARG A 135 -6.09 5.17 12.78
CA ARG A 135 -6.65 6.13 11.82
C ARG A 135 -5.56 7.01 11.20
N GLU A 136 -4.60 7.46 11.99
CA GLU A 136 -3.44 8.23 11.53
C GLU A 136 -2.59 7.41 10.56
N ASP A 137 -2.23 6.18 10.93
CA ASP A 137 -1.46 5.31 10.03
C ASP A 137 -2.24 4.93 8.77
N GLN A 138 -3.57 4.76 8.86
CA GLN A 138 -4.39 4.56 7.65
C GLN A 138 -4.37 5.79 6.73
N ALA A 139 -4.31 7.00 7.27
CA ALA A 139 -4.16 8.22 6.47
C ALA A 139 -2.77 8.30 5.82
N ILE A 140 -1.71 7.87 6.51
CA ILE A 140 -0.36 7.78 5.93
C ILE A 140 -0.33 6.81 4.76
N ILE A 141 -0.97 5.64 4.89
CA ILE A 141 -1.13 4.68 3.78
C ILE A 141 -1.79 5.36 2.58
N PHE A 142 -2.95 6.00 2.79
CA PHE A 142 -3.70 6.68 1.73
C PHE A 142 -2.84 7.73 1.02
N ASN A 143 -2.25 8.66 1.78
CA ASN A 143 -1.45 9.75 1.23
C ASN A 143 -0.20 9.24 0.49
N SER A 144 0.41 8.15 0.96
CA SER A 144 1.57 7.54 0.31
C SER A 144 1.19 6.90 -1.03
N VAL A 145 0.02 6.26 -1.10
CA VAL A 145 -0.52 5.67 -2.33
C VAL A 145 -0.93 6.74 -3.34
N GLU A 146 -1.60 7.80 -2.88
CA GLU A 146 -1.97 8.95 -3.71
C GLU A 146 -0.72 9.59 -4.32
N LYS A 147 0.24 10.01 -3.48
CA LYS A 147 1.51 10.59 -3.94
C LYS A 147 2.28 9.64 -4.87
N GLY A 148 2.33 8.35 -4.54
CA GLY A 148 2.97 7.34 -5.38
C GLY A 148 2.30 7.23 -6.75
N THR A 149 0.97 7.31 -6.80
CA THR A 149 0.19 7.27 -8.05
C THR A 149 0.45 8.52 -8.89
N ASP A 150 0.46 9.70 -8.27
CA ASP A 150 0.74 10.97 -8.95
C ASP A 150 2.12 10.96 -9.61
N LEU A 151 3.14 10.45 -8.92
CA LEU A 151 4.49 10.30 -9.48
C LEU A 151 4.53 9.35 -10.69
N LEU A 152 3.75 8.28 -10.67
CA LEU A 152 3.64 7.35 -11.81
C LEU A 152 2.92 8.00 -12.99
N VAL A 153 1.87 8.77 -12.73
CA VAL A 153 1.14 9.53 -13.76
C VAL A 153 2.05 10.58 -14.39
N GLU A 154 2.75 11.38 -13.58
CA GLU A 154 3.70 12.38 -14.07
C GLU A 154 4.80 11.75 -14.94
N ALA A 155 5.35 10.61 -14.52
CA ALA A 155 6.35 9.88 -15.29
C ALA A 155 5.81 9.40 -16.65
N ASN A 156 4.54 8.98 -16.70
CA ASN A 156 3.87 8.51 -17.92
C ASN A 156 3.48 9.66 -18.86
N ASP A 157 3.15 10.83 -18.29
CA ASP A 157 2.76 12.05 -19.02
C ASP A 157 3.98 12.74 -19.62
N THR A 158 5.07 12.84 -18.85
CA THR A 158 6.37 13.36 -19.33
C THR A 158 7.14 12.34 -20.17
N GLU A 159 6.71 11.08 -20.16
CA GLU A 159 7.39 9.93 -20.76
C GLU A 159 8.85 9.80 -20.33
N ILE A 160 9.18 10.26 -19.12
CA ILE A 160 10.54 10.23 -18.56
C ILE A 160 10.50 9.70 -17.12
N VAL A 161 11.34 8.71 -16.84
CA VAL A 161 11.64 8.22 -15.49
C VAL A 161 13.12 8.47 -15.21
N THR A 162 13.43 8.96 -14.01
CA THR A 162 14.81 9.16 -13.55
C THR A 162 15.09 8.32 -12.29
N GLU A 163 16.36 8.28 -11.87
CA GLU A 163 16.72 7.70 -10.56
C GLU A 163 16.00 8.41 -9.41
N GLU A 164 15.76 9.72 -9.52
CA GLU A 164 15.03 10.47 -8.48
C GLU A 164 13.54 10.07 -8.45
N THR A 165 12.91 9.94 -9.62
CA THR A 165 11.53 9.41 -9.73
C THR A 165 11.43 8.04 -9.04
N GLN A 166 12.39 7.15 -9.31
CA GLN A 166 12.46 5.84 -8.67
C GLN A 166 12.57 5.95 -7.13
N ARG A 167 13.47 6.80 -6.63
CA ARG A 167 13.67 7.00 -5.18
C ARG A 167 12.39 7.48 -4.51
N GLN A 168 11.68 8.41 -5.13
CA GLN A 168 10.45 8.98 -4.59
C GLN A 168 9.30 7.97 -4.56
N VAL A 169 9.10 7.21 -5.64
CA VAL A 169 8.10 6.13 -5.67
C VAL A 169 8.43 5.05 -4.63
N ARG A 170 9.70 4.66 -4.52
CA ARG A 170 10.15 3.72 -3.49
C ARG A 170 9.93 4.25 -2.07
N ALA A 171 10.17 5.54 -1.82
CA ALA A 171 9.93 6.14 -0.52
C ALA A 171 8.44 6.06 -0.13
N CYS A 172 7.53 6.26 -1.09
CA CYS A 172 6.09 6.08 -0.87
C CYS A 172 5.75 4.64 -0.47
N VAL A 173 6.33 3.64 -1.13
CA VAL A 173 6.15 2.22 -0.75
C VAL A 173 6.67 1.97 0.68
N VAL A 174 7.85 2.48 1.02
CA VAL A 174 8.44 2.28 2.35
C VAL A 174 7.56 2.88 3.44
N GLU A 175 7.07 4.11 3.26
CA GLU A 175 6.21 4.78 4.25
C GLU A 175 4.85 4.09 4.40
N MET A 176 4.25 3.67 3.28
CA MET A 176 3.02 2.88 3.26
C MET A 176 3.19 1.57 4.05
N VAL A 177 4.25 0.81 3.78
CA VAL A 177 4.51 -0.48 4.45
C VAL A 177 4.79 -0.27 5.94
N ARG A 178 5.58 0.75 6.31
CA ARG A 178 5.83 1.08 7.72
C ARG A 178 4.55 1.40 8.48
N ALA A 179 3.66 2.19 7.88
CA ALA A 179 2.36 2.48 8.47
C ALA A 179 1.50 1.22 8.61
N ALA A 180 1.48 0.34 7.62
CA ALA A 180 0.78 -0.94 7.70
C ALA A 180 1.31 -1.84 8.83
N VAL A 181 2.63 -1.91 9.02
CA VAL A 181 3.26 -2.64 10.13
C VAL A 181 2.86 -2.04 11.48
N ARG A 182 2.95 -0.72 11.65
CA ARG A 182 2.53 -0.05 12.90
C ARG A 182 1.06 -0.30 13.22
N LYS A 183 0.18 -0.33 12.21
CA LYS A 183 -1.22 -0.69 12.40
C LYS A 183 -1.41 -2.10 12.92
N ASN A 184 -0.63 -3.06 12.43
CA ASN A 184 -0.70 -4.43 12.89
C ASN A 184 -0.24 -4.53 14.36
N ASP A 185 0.92 -3.93 14.67
CA ASP A 185 1.47 -3.91 16.02
C ASP A 185 0.50 -3.28 17.03
N GLU A 186 -0.17 -2.20 16.65
CA GLU A 186 -1.13 -1.49 17.50
C GLU A 186 -2.40 -2.32 17.76
N GLN A 187 -2.84 -3.13 16.79
CA GLN A 187 -3.93 -4.10 16.99
C GLN A 187 -3.54 -5.25 17.92
N LEU A 188 -2.31 -5.73 17.85
CA LEU A 188 -1.78 -6.78 18.72
C LEU A 188 -1.61 -6.28 20.16
N LYS A 189 -1.04 -5.08 20.34
CA LYS A 189 -0.86 -4.46 21.67
C LYS A 189 -2.16 -4.30 22.44
N THR A 190 -3.26 -3.98 21.74
CA THR A 190 -4.58 -3.78 22.37
C THR A 190 -5.48 -5.01 22.36
N GLU A 191 -5.00 -6.16 21.91
CA GLU A 191 -5.81 -7.39 21.86
C GLU A 191 -6.35 -7.77 23.24
N ARG A 192 -5.50 -7.72 24.27
CA ARG A 192 -5.88 -8.05 25.63
C ARG A 192 -6.92 -7.06 26.18
N ASP A 193 -6.68 -5.77 26.03
CA ASP A 193 -7.62 -4.72 26.47
C ASP A 193 -9.00 -4.89 25.81
N ARG A 194 -9.03 -5.20 24.50
CA ARG A 194 -10.28 -5.47 23.78
C ARG A 194 -11.03 -6.68 24.36
N LYS A 195 -10.32 -7.77 24.69
CA LYS A 195 -10.92 -8.96 25.32
C LYS A 195 -11.47 -8.66 26.71
N GLU A 196 -10.73 -7.90 27.52
CA GLU A 196 -11.15 -7.50 28.86
C GLU A 196 -12.41 -6.62 28.82
N ILE A 197 -12.45 -5.63 27.92
CA ILE A 197 -13.63 -4.78 27.71
C ILE A 197 -14.85 -5.64 27.33
N LEU A 198 -14.70 -6.55 26.38
CA LEU A 198 -15.79 -7.43 25.95
C LEU A 198 -16.29 -8.33 27.09
N ALA A 199 -15.37 -8.95 27.83
CA ALA A 199 -15.72 -9.79 28.98
C ALA A 199 -16.49 -9.00 30.04
N TYR A 200 -16.03 -7.78 30.37
CA TYR A 200 -16.72 -6.91 31.31
C TYR A 200 -18.11 -6.51 30.83
N LEU A 201 -18.26 -6.11 29.57
CA LEU A 201 -19.56 -5.78 29.00
C LEU A 201 -20.53 -6.98 29.06
N HIS A 202 -20.04 -8.21 28.86
CA HIS A 202 -20.83 -9.41 29.07
C HIS A 202 -21.33 -9.53 30.52
N THR A 203 -20.48 -9.24 31.51
CA THR A 203 -20.90 -9.30 32.91
C THR A 203 -21.88 -8.21 33.33
N VAL A 204 -21.83 -7.04 32.70
CA VAL A 204 -22.66 -5.87 33.08
C VAL A 204 -23.98 -5.83 32.32
N PHE A 205 -23.98 -6.17 31.02
CA PHE A 205 -25.18 -6.01 30.18
C PHE A 205 -25.93 -7.32 29.92
N PHE A 206 -25.27 -8.49 29.94
CA PHE A 206 -25.91 -9.78 29.66
C PHE A 206 -26.35 -10.56 30.92
N LYS A 207 -26.30 -9.93 32.10
CA LYS A 207 -26.81 -10.47 33.37
C LYS A 207 -28.30 -10.19 33.63
N LYS A 208 -29.16 -10.08 32.61
CA LYS A 208 -30.60 -10.23 32.84
C LYS A 208 -30.98 -11.71 32.66
N PRO A 209 -31.19 -12.49 33.75
CA PRO A 209 -31.96 -13.71 33.61
C PRO A 209 -33.36 -13.32 33.15
N PHE A 210 -33.86 -13.96 32.10
CA PHE A 210 -35.29 -13.99 31.83
C PHE A 210 -35.94 -14.73 33.01
N SER A 211 -36.28 -14.02 34.08
CA SER A 211 -37.26 -14.49 35.06
C SER A 211 -38.63 -14.39 34.40
N PHE A 212 -38.95 -15.36 33.55
CA PHE A 212 -40.34 -15.74 33.35
C PHE A 212 -40.83 -16.21 34.71
N TRP A 213 -41.59 -15.33 35.37
CA TRP A 213 -42.53 -15.73 36.39
C TRP A 213 -43.44 -16.79 35.77
N ILE A 214 -43.13 -18.07 36.03
CA ILE A 214 -44.11 -19.12 36.05
C ILE A 214 -45.00 -18.77 37.24
N ILE A 215 -46.09 -18.05 36.97
CA ILE A 215 -47.26 -18.11 37.85
C ILE A 215 -47.87 -19.48 37.61
N SER A 216 -47.40 -20.45 38.39
CA SER A 216 -48.11 -21.70 38.64
C SER A 216 -48.76 -21.58 40.01
N GLY A 217 -50.10 -21.57 40.02
CA GLY A 217 -50.90 -22.04 41.14
C GLY A 217 -51.38 -20.98 42.13
N SER A 218 -52.64 -20.58 42.01
CA SER A 218 -53.72 -20.83 42.98
C SER A 218 -55.05 -20.36 42.39
#